data_AF-A0AAP0H4L3-F1
#
_entry.id   AF-A0AAP0H4L3-F1
#
_cell.length_a   1.000
_cell.length_b   1.000
_cell.length_c   1.000
_cell.angle_alpha   90.00
_cell.angle_beta   90.00
_cell.angle_gamma   90.00
#
_symmetry.space_group_name_H-M   'P 1'
#
loop_
_entity.id
_entity.type
_entity.pdbx_description
1 polymer ?
#
loop_
_entity_poly.entity_id
_entity_poly.type
_entity_poly.pdbx_seq_one_letter_code
_entity_poly.pdbx_strand_id
1 'polypeptide(L)'
;MPTTLTYAFSPNYIVSNVNLSDIKLIFRRAFSRWSAVIPVNFTETEDYMFSNIKIGFYSGDHDDGEPFDGVLGVLAHGFSPESGKLHLDAAETWAV
;
A
#
# COMPACT_ATOMS: atom_id res chain seq x y z
N MET A 1 18.84 -17.75 1.99
CA MET A 1 17.39 -17.89 1.79
C MET A 1 16.82 -16.48 1.60
N PRO A 2 15.90 -16.25 0.65
CA PRO A 2 15.25 -14.95 0.52
C PRO A 2 14.53 -14.59 1.82
N THR A 3 14.58 -13.33 2.23
CA THR A 3 13.78 -12.82 3.36
C THR A 3 12.33 -12.68 2.90
N THR A 4 11.37 -13.13 3.71
CA THR A 4 9.95 -12.95 3.39
C THR A 4 9.41 -11.73 4.14
N LEU A 5 8.86 -10.77 3.41
CA LEU A 5 8.08 -9.67 3.96
C LEU A 5 6.59 -9.92 3.73
N THR A 6 5.78 -9.66 4.75
CA THR A 6 4.32 -9.71 4.61
C THR A 6 3.76 -8.33 4.26
N TYR A 7 2.71 -8.30 3.45
CA TYR A 7 1.95 -7.07 3.20
C TYR A 7 0.46 -7.32 3.32
N ALA A 8 -0.29 -6.28 3.70
CA ALA A 8 -1.73 -6.36 3.88
C ALA A 8 -2.39 -5.04 3.50
N PHE A 9 -3.67 -5.13 3.15
CA PHE A 9 -4.52 -3.98 2.85
C PHE A 9 -5.34 -3.61 4.08
N SER A 10 -5.50 -2.31 4.30
CA SER A 10 -6.32 -1.80 5.38
C SER A 10 -7.77 -2.27 5.21
N PRO A 11 -8.43 -2.76 6.29
CA PRO A 11 -9.84 -3.11 6.23
C PRO A 11 -10.76 -1.88 6.18
N ASN A 12 -10.25 -0.72 6.61
CA ASN A 12 -11.06 0.49 6.81
C ASN A 12 -10.72 1.62 5.83
N TYR A 13 -9.51 1.63 5.28
CA TYR A 13 -8.99 2.72 4.44
C TYR A 13 -8.83 2.23 3.00
N ILE A 14 -9.95 2.21 2.26
CA ILE A 14 -10.10 1.70 0.89
C ILE A 14 -10.78 2.73 -0.01
N VAL A 15 -10.67 2.55 -1.33
CA VAL A 15 -11.40 3.32 -2.34
C VAL A 15 -12.45 2.46 -3.04
N SER A 16 -13.51 3.09 -3.56
CA SER A 16 -14.65 2.42 -4.19
C SER A 16 -14.64 2.48 -5.73
N ASN A 17 -13.84 3.38 -6.32
CA ASN A 17 -13.75 3.55 -7.78
C ASN A 17 -12.93 2.46 -8.49
N VAL A 18 -12.23 1.60 -7.74
CA VAL A 18 -11.51 0.42 -8.25
C VAL A 18 -11.83 -0.79 -7.38
N ASN A 19 -12.03 -1.95 -7.99
CA ASN A 19 -12.30 -3.18 -7.24
C ASN A 19 -11.06 -3.62 -6.44
N LEU A 20 -11.30 -4.11 -5.22
CA LEU A 20 -10.24 -4.65 -4.36
C LEU A 20 -9.44 -5.79 -5.02
N SER A 21 -10.07 -6.60 -5.87
CA SER A 21 -9.39 -7.67 -6.62
C SER A 21 -8.33 -7.12 -7.57
N ASP A 22 -8.62 -5.98 -8.23
CA ASP A 22 -7.72 -5.36 -9.19
C ASP A 22 -6.55 -4.68 -8.46
N ILE A 23 -6.84 -4.03 -7.33
CA ILE A 23 -5.83 -3.49 -6.42
C ILE A 23 -4.88 -4.61 -5.95
N LYS A 24 -5.43 -5.71 -5.40
CA LYS A 24 -4.64 -6.88 -4.96
C LYS A 24 -3.78 -7.44 -6.09
N LEU A 25 -4.33 -7.55 -7.31
CA LEU A 25 -3.60 -8.04 -8.49
C LEU A 25 -2.42 -7.13 -8.85
N ILE A 26 -2.61 -5.81 -8.87
CA ILE A 26 -1.56 -4.86 -9.23
C ILE A 26 -0.44 -4.84 -8.19
N PHE A 27 -0.77 -4.86 -6.91
CA PHE A 27 0.25 -4.91 -5.85
C PHE A 27 1.06 -6.20 -5.91
N ARG A 28 0.44 -7.36 -6.17
CA ARG A 28 1.16 -8.62 -6.44
C ARG A 28 2.16 -8.47 -7.59
N ARG A 29 1.75 -7.81 -8.69
CA ARG A 29 2.64 -7.55 -9.85
C ARG A 29 3.76 -6.58 -9.49
N ALA A 30 3.47 -5.51 -8.74
CA ALA A 30 4.46 -4.53 -8.31
C ALA A 30 5.52 -5.17 -7.40
N PHE A 31 5.11 -5.95 -6.40
CA PHE A 31 6.04 -6.66 -5.53
C PHE A 31 6.83 -7.75 -6.26
N SER A 32 6.22 -8.44 -7.24
CA SER A 32 6.95 -9.40 -8.09
C SER A 32 8.10 -8.75 -8.85
N ARG A 33 7.97 -7.49 -9.29
CA ARG A 33 9.07 -6.75 -9.93
C ARG A 33 10.25 -6.54 -8.99
N TRP A 34 9.99 -6.23 -7.72
CA TRP A 34 11.03 -6.13 -6.70
C TRP A 34 11.68 -7.48 -6.41
N SER A 35 10.88 -8.52 -6.15
CA SER A 35 11.40 -9.88 -5.90
C SER A 35 12.26 -10.44 -7.03
N ALA A 36 12.09 -9.95 -8.26
CA ALA A 36 12.92 -10.38 -9.39
C ALA A 36 14.38 -9.90 -9.30
N VAL A 37 14.68 -8.87 -8.50
CA VAL A 37 15.99 -8.19 -8.49
C VAL A 37 16.64 -8.05 -7.11
N ILE A 38 15.94 -8.40 -6.03
CA ILE A 38 16.48 -8.43 -4.66
C ILE A 38 16.12 -9.75 -3.97
N PRO A 39 16.87 -10.21 -2.95
CA PRO A 39 16.61 -11.46 -2.25
C PRO A 39 15.47 -11.34 -1.23
N VAL A 40 14.32 -10.80 -1.66
CA VAL A 40 13.12 -10.60 -0.85
C VAL A 40 11.91 -11.18 -1.57
N ASN A 41 11.10 -11.96 -0.85
CA ASN A 41 9.78 -12.41 -1.27
C ASN A 41 8.71 -11.60 -0.55
N PHE A 42 7.62 -11.26 -1.25
CA PHE A 42 6.48 -10.57 -0.67
C PHE A 42 5.27 -11.50 -0.63
N THR A 43 4.67 -11.66 0.54
CA THR A 43 3.50 -12.52 0.75
C THR A 43 2.34 -11.70 1.28
N GLU A 44 1.19 -11.76 0.62
CA GLU A 44 -0.04 -11.13 1.12
C GLU A 44 -0.52 -11.86 2.38
N THR A 45 -0.98 -11.11 3.39
CA THR A 45 -1.62 -11.62 4.59
C THR A 45 -2.90 -10.84 4.88
N GLU A 46 -3.84 -11.46 5.59
CA GLU A 46 -5.04 -10.79 6.10
C GLU A 46 -4.78 -10.11 7.46
N ASP A 47 -3.64 -10.41 8.10
CA ASP A 47 -3.24 -9.77 9.35
C ASP A 47 -2.59 -8.40 9.10
N TYR A 48 -3.44 -7.39 8.91
CA TYR A 48 -3.00 -6.02 8.66
C TYR A 48 -2.11 -5.47 9.77
N MET A 49 -2.48 -5.72 11.03
CA MET A 49 -1.81 -5.14 12.19
C MET A 49 -0.37 -5.62 12.31
N PHE A 50 -0.12 -6.90 12.03
CA PHE A 50 1.21 -7.51 12.15
C PHE A 50 1.97 -7.65 10.82
N SER A 51 1.42 -7.14 9.71
CA SER A 51 2.11 -7.14 8.41
C SER A 51 3.33 -6.20 8.39
N ASN A 52 4.38 -6.56 7.65
CA ASN A 52 5.55 -5.71 7.48
C ASN A 52 5.26 -4.47 6.63
N ILE A 53 4.34 -4.57 5.66
CA ILE A 53 3.93 -3.47 4.78
C ILE A 53 2.41 -3.28 4.89
N LYS A 54 1.99 -2.08 5.28
CA LYS A 54 0.59 -1.73 5.55
C LYS A 54 0.09 -0.77 4.48
N ILE A 55 -0.78 -1.25 3.60
CA ILE A 55 -1.27 -0.50 2.44
C ILE A 55 -2.66 0.06 2.76
N GLY A 56 -2.88 1.35 2.53
CA GLY A 56 -4.20 1.95 2.70
C GLY A 56 -4.38 3.23 1.89
N PHE A 57 -5.65 3.60 1.69
CA PHE A 57 -6.04 4.81 0.98
C PHE A 57 -6.61 5.84 1.95
N TYR A 58 -5.99 7.01 2.03
CA TYR A 58 -6.28 8.04 3.03
C TYR A 58 -6.50 9.39 2.35
N SER A 59 -7.25 10.31 2.96
CA SER A 59 -7.43 11.68 2.44
C SER A 59 -7.06 12.69 3.50
N GLY A 60 -6.51 13.84 3.09
CA GLY A 60 -6.20 14.93 4.00
C GLY A 60 -5.25 14.52 5.12
N ASP A 61 -5.45 15.10 6.30
CA ASP A 61 -4.76 14.67 7.52
C ASP A 61 -5.22 13.27 7.95
N HIS A 62 -4.25 12.38 8.12
CA HIS A 62 -4.44 10.97 8.45
C HIS A 62 -3.47 10.49 9.53
N ASP A 63 -3.15 11.38 10.47
CA ASP A 63 -2.47 11.11 11.74
C ASP A 63 -1.04 10.57 11.63
N ASP A 64 -0.36 10.81 10.49
CA ASP A 64 1.05 10.46 10.29
C ASP A 64 1.98 11.66 10.05
N GLY A 65 1.43 12.88 10.05
CA GLY A 65 2.16 14.14 9.89
C GLY A 65 2.42 14.56 8.44
N GLU A 66 1.98 13.76 7.46
CA GLU A 66 2.17 14.01 6.02
C GLU A 66 0.78 14.09 5.32
N PRO A 67 -0.03 15.13 5.56
CA PRO A 67 -1.39 15.19 5.03
C PRO A 67 -1.40 15.21 3.49
N PHE A 68 -2.35 14.51 2.88
CA PHE A 68 -2.61 14.63 1.44
C PHE A 68 -3.29 15.97 1.11
N ASP A 69 -3.00 16.50 -0.07
CA ASP A 69 -3.43 17.82 -0.56
C ASP A 69 -4.59 17.76 -1.56
N GLY A 70 -5.12 16.56 -1.84
CA GLY A 70 -6.29 16.32 -2.66
C GLY A 70 -5.97 16.11 -4.14
N VAL A 71 -7.01 16.19 -4.97
CA VAL A 71 -6.99 15.79 -6.38
C VAL A 71 -5.83 16.43 -7.17
N LEU A 72 -5.06 15.57 -7.85
CA LEU A 72 -3.87 15.86 -8.66
C LEU A 72 -2.66 16.39 -7.88
N GLY A 73 -2.67 16.27 -6.56
CA GLY A 73 -1.54 16.62 -5.69
C GLY A 73 -0.57 15.45 -5.48
N VAL A 74 -0.18 15.24 -4.23
CA VAL A 74 0.64 14.10 -3.80
C VAL A 74 -0.18 12.82 -3.89
N LEU A 75 0.23 11.91 -4.77
CA LEU A 75 -0.53 10.68 -5.05
C LEU A 75 -0.37 9.60 -3.96
N ALA A 76 0.79 9.54 -3.31
CA ALA A 76 1.13 8.51 -2.35
C ALA A 76 2.41 8.85 -1.59
N HIS A 77 2.59 8.25 -0.41
CA HIS A 77 3.86 8.21 0.29
C HIS A 77 4.10 6.86 0.98
N GLY A 78 5.35 6.61 1.36
CA GLY A 78 5.75 5.42 2.07
C GLY A 78 6.74 5.72 3.18
N PHE A 79 6.70 4.91 4.23
CA PHE A 79 7.59 5.03 5.38
C PHE A 79 8.55 3.85 5.43
N SER A 80 9.81 4.15 5.72
CA SER A 80 10.86 3.13 5.88
C SER A 80 10.49 2.07 6.92
N PRO A 81 11.07 0.85 6.81
CA PRO A 81 11.00 -0.12 7.89
C PRO A 81 11.47 0.49 9.24
N GLU A 82 10.87 0.12 10.37
CA GLU A 82 9.84 -0.91 10.55
C GLU A 82 8.39 -0.39 10.44
N SER A 83 8.19 0.91 10.12
CA SER A 83 6.83 1.47 9.95
C SER A 83 6.09 0.75 8.81
N GLY A 84 6.72 0.68 7.63
CA GLY A 84 6.21 -0.06 6.48
C GLY A 84 4.86 0.41 5.94
N LYS A 85 4.41 1.60 6.34
CA LYS A 85 3.18 2.21 5.83
C LYS A 85 3.38 2.59 4.36
N LEU A 86 2.39 2.29 3.52
CA LEU A 86 2.27 2.74 2.14
C LEU A 86 0.87 3.33 1.97
N HIS A 87 0.79 4.65 1.94
CA HIS A 87 -0.46 5.38 1.84
C HIS A 87 -0.63 5.92 0.43
N LEU A 88 -1.85 5.81 -0.09
CA LEU A 88 -2.26 6.38 -1.36
C LEU A 88 -3.36 7.41 -1.10
N ASP A 89 -3.41 8.50 -1.86
CA ASP A 89 -4.44 9.51 -1.68
C ASP A 89 -5.81 8.98 -2.17
N ALA A 90 -6.78 8.90 -1.26
CA ALA A 90 -8.15 8.49 -1.55
C ALA A 90 -8.99 9.59 -2.23
N ALA A 91 -8.49 10.83 -2.30
CA ALA A 91 -9.11 11.89 -3.09
C ALA A 91 -8.94 11.65 -4.60
N GLU A 92 -7.95 10.85 -4.99
CA GLU A 92 -7.67 10.56 -6.40
C GLU A 92 -8.65 9.57 -7.03
N THR A 93 -8.91 9.77 -8.32
CA THR A 93 -9.63 8.80 -9.14
C THR A 93 -8.66 7.77 -9.71
N TRP A 94 -8.30 6.78 -8.89
CA TRP A 94 -7.49 5.63 -9.29
C TRP A 94 -8.09 4.82 -10.46
N ALA A 95 -7.20 4.25 -11.28
CA ALA A 95 -7.54 3.38 -12.41
C ALA A 95 -6.49 2.26 -12.56
N VAL A 96 -6.86 1.18 -13.26
CA VAL A 96 -6.11 -0.09 -13.39
C VAL A 96 -6.02 -0.58 -14.82
#